data_AF-A0A6P6U1L7-F1
#
_entry.id   AF-A0A6P6U1L7-F1
#
_cell.length_a   1.000
_cell.length_b   1.000
_cell.length_c   1.000
_cell.angle_alpha   90.00
_cell.angle_beta   90.00
_cell.angle_gamma   90.00
#
_symmetry.space_group_name_H-M   'P 1'
#
loop_
_entity.id
_entity.type
_entity.pdbx_description
1 polymer ?
#
loop_
_entity_poly.entity_id
_entity_poly.type
_entity_poly.pdbx_seq_one_letter_code
_entity_poly.pdbx_strand_id
1 'polypeptide(L)'
;MTTNSTRWIHPSLRGSPVLSSSSCLHFKIPAPKPPTFQFVGQPIKAKAPATPPPPIPRANERVSRPSDLFGRRELFFLSTTVPFLVPSLIAVAADEIFQMREEIGKVLSKGKAAGVLRLVFHDAGTFDIYDKTGGMNGSILHELDRPENKGLKKSVKIPEKAKSQIDILYPVSWADLIAVAGAEAVSVCGGPKIPVQLGRIDSMLADPEQKLPEESLDAAGLKQCFQRTGFSTQELVALSGAHTLGSKGFGNPTIFDNSYFKILLEKPWLSSAGMSAMIGLPSDRALVEDDECTTWISKYANDQNLFFEDFKDAYIKLVNTGARWRSI
;
A
#
# COMPACT_ATOMS: atom_id res chain seq x y z
N MET A 1 16.82 42.67 -64.64
CA MET A 1 15.89 41.54 -64.83
C MET A 1 16.70 40.33 -65.29
N THR A 2 16.52 39.16 -64.65
CA THR A 2 16.62 37.76 -65.18
C THR A 2 17.55 37.51 -66.41
N THR A 3 18.52 36.58 -66.45
CA THR A 3 18.74 35.27 -65.78
C THR A 3 20.29 35.02 -65.60
N ASN A 4 20.93 33.87 -65.30
CA ASN A 4 20.52 32.45 -65.14
C ASN A 4 21.53 31.59 -64.33
N SER A 5 21.08 30.39 -63.91
CA SER A 5 21.81 29.09 -63.83
C SER A 5 23.28 28.97 -63.38
N THR A 6 23.51 28.24 -62.27
CA THR A 6 24.67 27.34 -62.11
C THR A 6 24.26 25.98 -61.52
N ARG A 7 24.82 24.89 -62.06
CA ARG A 7 24.51 23.47 -61.78
C ARG A 7 25.62 22.83 -60.92
N TRP A 8 25.25 21.99 -59.95
CA TRP A 8 26.12 21.02 -59.25
C TRP A 8 25.31 19.72 -59.00
N ILE A 9 25.45 18.67 -59.81
CA ILE A 9 26.43 17.56 -59.74
C ILE A 9 26.28 16.68 -58.48
N HIS A 10 25.71 15.48 -58.68
CA HIS A 10 25.87 14.31 -57.80
C HIS A 10 27.18 13.58 -58.09
N PRO A 11 27.73 12.85 -57.10
CA PRO A 11 28.32 11.55 -57.35
C PRO A 11 27.74 10.42 -56.46
N SER A 12 28.14 9.19 -56.78
CA SER A 12 27.46 7.95 -56.41
C SER A 12 27.97 7.21 -55.17
N LEU A 13 27.03 6.46 -54.58
CA LEU A 13 27.18 5.12 -53.99
C LEU A 13 28.58 4.50 -53.87
N ARG A 14 28.97 4.24 -52.61
CA ARG A 14 29.78 3.12 -52.08
C ARG A 14 29.69 3.24 -50.55
N GLY A 15 29.60 2.21 -49.72
CA GLY A 15 29.61 0.76 -49.91
C GLY A 15 29.86 0.15 -48.52
N SER A 16 29.00 -0.77 -48.06
CA SER A 16 29.06 -1.27 -46.68
C SER A 16 30.24 -2.20 -46.43
N PRO A 17 30.82 -2.19 -45.22
CA PRO A 17 31.48 -3.35 -44.63
C PRO A 17 30.65 -3.92 -43.47
N VAL A 18 30.41 -5.24 -43.52
CA VAL A 18 29.85 -6.02 -42.41
C VAL A 18 31.01 -6.60 -41.58
N LEU A 19 30.97 -6.37 -40.27
CA LEU A 19 31.79 -7.06 -39.26
C LEU A 19 30.81 -7.40 -38.12
N SER A 20 30.28 -8.61 -38.00
CA SER A 20 30.94 -9.88 -37.67
C SER A 20 31.47 -9.94 -36.22
N SER A 21 30.65 -10.54 -35.35
CA SER A 21 31.00 -11.34 -34.16
C SER A 21 32.14 -10.89 -33.22
N SER A 22 31.80 -10.66 -31.95
CA SER A 22 32.67 -11.05 -30.82
C SER A 22 31.89 -11.26 -29.52
N SER A 23 31.76 -12.55 -29.17
CA SER A 23 31.98 -13.11 -27.82
C SER A 23 31.28 -12.45 -26.60
N CYS A 24 30.09 -12.95 -26.28
CA CYS A 24 29.50 -12.78 -24.94
C CYS A 24 30.27 -13.63 -23.91
N LEU A 25 31.05 -12.99 -23.04
CA LEU A 25 31.82 -13.67 -21.98
C LEU A 25 30.89 -14.14 -20.84
N HIS A 26 30.51 -15.42 -20.89
CA HIS A 26 29.85 -16.11 -19.78
C HIS A 26 30.82 -16.34 -18.60
N PHE A 27 30.79 -15.46 -17.60
CA PHE A 27 31.39 -15.75 -16.29
C PHE A 27 30.48 -16.71 -15.51
N LYS A 28 30.81 -18.02 -15.57
CA LYS A 28 30.25 -19.01 -14.64
C LYS A 28 30.86 -18.83 -13.26
N ILE A 29 30.12 -18.21 -12.34
CA ILE A 29 30.43 -18.22 -10.91
C ILE A 29 29.97 -19.58 -10.35
N PRO A 30 30.83 -20.37 -9.69
CA PRO A 30 30.42 -21.63 -9.09
C PRO A 30 29.59 -21.39 -7.82
N ALA A 31 28.45 -22.08 -7.71
CA ALA A 31 27.60 -21.99 -6.53
C ALA A 31 28.27 -22.60 -5.28
N PRO A 32 28.16 -21.97 -4.09
CA PRO A 32 28.65 -22.55 -2.85
C PRO A 32 27.82 -23.79 -2.47
N LYS A 33 28.48 -24.85 -1.99
CA LYS A 33 27.80 -26.05 -1.48
C LYS A 33 27.07 -25.72 -0.16
N PRO A 34 25.83 -26.22 0.05
CA PRO A 34 25.15 -26.06 1.33
C PRO A 34 25.85 -26.89 2.44
N PRO A 35 25.83 -26.42 3.70
CA PRO A 35 26.45 -27.13 4.82
C PRO A 35 25.65 -28.38 5.21
N THR A 36 26.36 -29.49 5.45
CA THR A 36 25.78 -30.75 5.88
C THR A 36 25.50 -30.73 7.38
N PHE A 37 24.25 -30.52 7.80
CA PHE A 37 23.85 -30.66 9.21
C PHE A 37 23.52 -32.12 9.55
N GLN A 38 24.29 -32.71 10.47
CA GLN A 38 23.95 -34.00 11.08
C GLN A 38 22.92 -33.79 12.19
N PHE A 39 21.69 -34.25 11.99
CA PHE A 39 20.67 -34.31 13.04
C PHE A 39 20.93 -35.50 13.97
N VAL A 40 21.33 -35.24 15.21
CA VAL A 40 21.34 -36.25 16.28
C VAL A 40 19.95 -36.27 16.93
N GLY A 41 19.05 -37.08 16.37
CA GLY A 41 17.70 -37.29 16.93
C GLY A 41 17.68 -38.43 17.95
N GLN A 42 17.29 -38.15 19.20
CA GLN A 42 16.83 -39.18 20.14
C GLN A 42 15.33 -39.45 19.95
N PRO A 43 14.86 -40.71 20.03
CA PRO A 43 13.45 -41.04 19.78
C PRO A 43 12.55 -40.72 20.98
N ILE A 44 11.58 -39.83 20.76
CA ILE A 44 10.49 -39.57 21.71
C ILE A 44 9.41 -40.65 21.53
N LYS A 45 9.08 -41.37 22.61
CA LYS A 45 8.01 -42.40 22.59
C LYS A 45 6.64 -41.74 22.50
N ALA A 46 5.84 -42.15 21.51
CA ALA A 46 4.44 -41.73 21.38
C ALA A 46 3.58 -42.32 22.52
N LYS A 47 2.60 -41.53 22.99
CA LYS A 47 1.60 -41.95 23.98
C LYS A 47 0.24 -42.12 23.28
N ALA A 48 -0.44 -43.22 23.57
CA ALA A 48 -1.67 -43.62 22.87
C ALA A 48 -2.86 -42.67 23.12
N PRO A 49 -3.82 -42.55 22.16
CA PRO A 49 -4.98 -41.68 22.29
C PRO A 49 -6.04 -42.25 23.26
N ALA A 50 -6.79 -41.36 23.91
CA ALA A 50 -7.89 -41.71 24.79
C ALA A 50 -9.20 -41.95 24.03
N THR A 51 -10.07 -42.81 24.58
CA THR A 51 -11.37 -43.20 24.01
C THR A 51 -12.46 -42.13 24.17
N PRO A 52 -13.43 -42.02 23.25
CA PRO A 52 -14.54 -41.07 23.33
C PRO A 52 -15.67 -41.52 24.29
N PRO A 53 -16.51 -40.60 24.78
CA PRO A 53 -17.64 -40.90 25.67
C PRO A 53 -18.89 -41.44 24.93
N PRO A 54 -19.84 -42.08 25.64
CA PRO A 54 -21.02 -42.73 25.06
C PRO A 54 -22.14 -41.75 24.66
N PRO A 55 -23.09 -42.16 23.78
CA PRO A 55 -24.15 -41.30 23.25
C PRO A 55 -25.37 -41.16 24.18
N ILE A 56 -26.03 -40.00 24.07
CA ILE A 56 -27.28 -39.66 24.78
C ILE A 56 -28.50 -40.10 23.94
N PRO A 57 -29.60 -40.62 24.52
CA PRO A 57 -30.75 -41.12 23.75
C PRO A 57 -31.61 -40.01 23.13
N ARG A 58 -32.20 -40.28 21.96
CA ARG A 58 -33.31 -39.49 21.39
C ARG A 58 -34.64 -39.85 22.04
N ALA A 59 -35.52 -38.87 22.23
CA ALA A 59 -36.95 -39.07 22.43
C ALA A 59 -37.74 -38.41 21.28
N ASN A 60 -38.80 -39.06 20.82
CA ASN A 60 -39.58 -38.64 19.64
C ASN A 60 -40.66 -37.60 19.97
N GLU A 61 -41.13 -36.94 18.90
CA GLU A 61 -42.21 -35.96 18.88
C GLU A 61 -43.55 -36.46 19.46
N ARG A 62 -44.33 -35.53 20.02
CA ARG A 62 -45.76 -35.43 19.67
C ARG A 62 -46.34 -34.03 19.91
N VAL A 63 -47.09 -33.56 18.91
CA VAL A 63 -47.88 -32.31 18.94
C VAL A 63 -49.21 -32.55 19.65
N SER A 64 -49.66 -31.61 20.50
CA SER A 64 -51.09 -31.30 20.78
C SER A 64 -51.27 -29.98 21.56
N ARG A 65 -52.23 -29.15 21.13
CA ARG A 65 -52.90 -28.04 21.85
C ARG A 65 -54.38 -28.46 22.07
N PRO A 66 -55.28 -27.76 22.82
CA PRO A 66 -55.23 -26.41 23.45
C PRO A 66 -55.31 -26.50 25.01
N SER A 67 -55.85 -25.59 25.85
CA SER A 67 -56.60 -24.31 25.72
C SER A 67 -56.48 -23.42 26.98
N ASP A 68 -56.85 -22.13 26.82
CA ASP A 68 -57.34 -21.11 27.78
C ASP A 68 -57.32 -21.36 29.30
N LEU A 69 -56.73 -20.43 30.08
CA LEU A 69 -57.47 -19.35 30.78
C LEU A 69 -56.56 -18.41 31.62
N PHE A 70 -56.90 -17.11 31.61
CA PHE A 70 -56.72 -16.06 32.64
C PHE A 70 -55.49 -16.04 33.59
N GLY A 71 -54.74 -14.91 33.56
CA GLY A 71 -53.83 -14.53 34.65
C GLY A 71 -53.06 -13.21 34.41
N ARG A 72 -53.66 -12.05 34.72
CA ARG A 72 -52.95 -10.75 34.71
C ARG A 72 -51.83 -10.73 35.76
N ARG A 73 -50.60 -10.39 35.38
CA ARG A 73 -49.64 -9.76 36.30
C ARG A 73 -48.54 -8.99 35.57
N GLU A 74 -48.49 -7.69 35.91
CA GLU A 74 -47.50 -6.67 35.55
C GLU A 74 -46.06 -7.19 35.32
N LEU A 75 -45.51 -6.89 34.14
CA LEU A 75 -44.09 -7.01 33.85
C LEU A 75 -43.44 -5.63 33.99
N PHE A 76 -42.74 -5.43 35.09
CA PHE A 76 -41.93 -4.22 35.31
C PHE A 76 -40.84 -4.11 34.25
N PHE A 77 -40.81 -3.00 33.52
CA PHE A 77 -39.69 -2.63 32.65
C PHE A 77 -38.45 -2.31 33.51
N LEU A 78 -37.58 -3.30 33.72
CA LEU A 78 -36.19 -3.03 34.07
C LEU A 78 -35.46 -2.55 32.80
N SER A 79 -35.61 -1.26 32.52
CA SER A 79 -34.70 -0.53 31.64
C SER A 79 -33.33 -0.49 32.30
N THR A 80 -32.49 -1.49 32.03
CA THR A 80 -31.08 -1.47 32.41
C THR A 80 -30.36 -0.46 31.52
N THR A 81 -30.37 0.79 31.95
CA THR A 81 -29.50 1.82 31.39
C THR A 81 -28.05 1.39 31.61
N VAL A 82 -27.33 1.17 30.51
CA VAL A 82 -25.86 1.06 30.51
C VAL A 82 -25.29 2.29 29.82
N PRO A 83 -24.98 3.38 30.55
CA PRO A 83 -24.31 4.53 29.97
C PRO A 83 -22.90 4.75 30.56
N PHE A 84 -22.11 5.59 29.89
CA PHE A 84 -20.95 6.32 30.42
C PHE A 84 -19.54 5.70 30.55
N LEU A 85 -19.23 4.50 30.04
CA LEU A 85 -17.81 4.06 29.89
C LEU A 85 -17.21 4.20 28.48
N VAL A 86 -18.05 4.30 27.44
CA VAL A 86 -17.61 4.44 26.03
C VAL A 86 -17.18 5.87 25.62
N PRO A 87 -17.79 6.97 26.12
CA PRO A 87 -17.45 8.33 25.64
C PRO A 87 -15.98 8.72 25.84
N SER A 88 -15.37 8.31 26.96
CA SER A 88 -14.01 8.73 27.32
C SER A 88 -12.93 8.15 26.41
N LEU A 89 -13.05 6.89 25.97
CA LEU A 89 -12.07 6.25 25.09
C LEU A 89 -12.10 6.85 23.67
N ILE A 90 -13.30 7.18 23.17
CA ILE A 90 -13.46 7.83 21.86
C ILE A 90 -12.89 9.26 21.89
N ALA A 91 -13.11 10.00 22.98
CA ALA A 91 -12.54 11.34 23.16
C ALA A 91 -11.01 11.30 23.16
N VAL A 92 -10.39 10.41 23.94
CA VAL A 92 -8.92 10.27 23.98
C VAL A 92 -8.35 9.92 22.60
N ALA A 93 -8.92 8.94 21.89
CA ALA A 93 -8.43 8.57 20.56
C ALA A 93 -8.59 9.71 19.52
N ALA A 94 -9.63 10.54 19.63
CA ALA A 94 -9.82 11.71 18.77
C ALA A 94 -8.78 12.80 19.08
N ASP A 95 -8.50 13.06 20.35
CA ASP A 95 -7.47 14.00 20.80
C ASP A 95 -6.06 13.53 20.38
N GLU A 96 -5.78 12.23 20.48
CA GLU A 96 -4.50 11.63 20.04
C GLU A 96 -4.27 11.80 18.53
N ILE A 97 -5.29 11.51 17.69
CA ILE A 97 -5.23 11.74 16.24
C ILE A 97 -5.00 13.22 15.95
N PHE A 98 -5.73 14.12 16.63
CA PHE A 98 -5.62 15.56 16.42
C PHE A 98 -4.19 16.06 16.69
N GLN A 99 -3.63 15.72 17.85
CA GLN A 99 -2.25 16.04 18.21
C GLN A 99 -1.23 15.51 17.19
N MET A 100 -1.38 14.25 16.75
CA MET A 100 -0.49 13.66 15.73
C MET A 100 -0.53 14.47 14.43
N ARG A 101 -1.72 14.83 13.95
CA ARG A 101 -1.89 15.63 12.72
C ARG A 101 -1.28 17.02 12.84
N GLU A 102 -1.48 17.70 13.97
CA GLU A 102 -0.91 19.03 14.22
C GLU A 102 0.62 19.00 14.23
N GLU A 103 1.25 18.06 14.94
CA GLU A 103 2.72 17.95 14.98
C GLU A 103 3.31 17.53 13.63
N ILE A 104 2.63 16.67 12.87
CA ILE A 104 3.01 16.34 11.48
C ILE A 104 2.89 17.58 10.58
N GLY A 105 1.79 18.34 10.68
CA GLY A 105 1.53 19.54 9.88
C GLY A 105 2.60 20.61 10.03
N LYS A 106 3.20 20.76 11.21
CA LYS A 106 4.33 21.68 11.46
C LYS A 106 5.60 21.34 10.69
N VAL A 107 5.80 20.08 10.28
CA VAL A 107 7.05 19.59 9.65
C VAL A 107 6.88 19.09 8.21
N LEU A 108 5.65 18.75 7.81
CA LEU A 108 5.27 18.22 6.50
C LEU A 108 4.85 19.34 5.53
N SER A 109 5.78 19.78 4.69
CA SER A 109 5.45 20.65 3.55
C SER A 109 5.01 19.83 2.33
N LYS A 110 4.19 20.41 1.44
CA LYS A 110 3.68 19.73 0.23
C LYS A 110 4.77 19.05 -0.60
N GLY A 111 5.93 19.70 -0.78
CA GLY A 111 7.08 19.14 -1.51
C GLY A 111 7.73 17.90 -0.86
N LYS A 112 7.34 17.52 0.36
CA LYS A 112 7.76 16.28 1.03
C LYS A 112 6.68 15.19 1.01
N ALA A 113 5.43 15.53 0.67
CA ALA A 113 4.27 14.65 0.76
C ALA A 113 4.46 13.33 -0.02
N ALA A 114 4.94 13.40 -1.27
CA ALA A 114 5.23 12.23 -2.09
C ALA A 114 6.21 11.25 -1.40
N GLY A 115 7.22 11.78 -0.70
CA GLY A 115 8.19 10.95 0.03
C GLY A 115 7.57 10.25 1.26
N VAL A 116 6.57 10.86 1.89
CA VAL A 116 5.85 10.30 3.05
C VAL A 116 4.79 9.29 2.61
N LEU A 117 4.06 9.54 1.50
CA LEU A 117 3.18 8.53 0.90
C LEU A 117 3.96 7.29 0.47
N ARG A 118 5.15 7.47 -0.12
CA ARG A 118 6.04 6.36 -0.44
C ARG A 118 6.49 5.61 0.82
N LEU A 119 6.77 6.30 1.93
CA LEU A 119 7.10 5.65 3.20
C LEU A 119 5.96 4.75 3.69
N VAL A 120 4.71 5.23 3.61
CA VAL A 120 3.51 4.44 3.96
C VAL A 120 3.36 3.22 3.07
N PHE A 121 3.48 3.37 1.75
CA PHE A 121 3.37 2.23 0.83
C PHE A 121 4.46 1.19 1.05
N HIS A 122 5.69 1.62 1.36
CA HIS A 122 6.80 0.70 1.61
C HIS A 122 6.70 -0.05 2.95
N ASP A 123 6.10 0.54 3.99
CA ASP A 123 5.81 -0.16 5.26
C ASP A 123 4.61 -1.11 5.11
N ALA A 124 3.53 -0.68 4.47
CA ALA A 124 2.30 -1.47 4.36
C ALA A 124 2.33 -2.53 3.23
N GLY A 125 3.09 -2.28 2.16
CA GLY A 125 3.08 -3.10 0.95
C GLY A 125 3.77 -4.46 1.09
N THR A 126 4.42 -4.73 2.23
CA THR A 126 5.05 -6.01 2.56
C THR A 126 4.06 -7.10 2.96
N PHE A 127 2.77 -6.80 3.16
CA PHE A 127 1.80 -7.82 3.58
C PHE A 127 1.52 -8.88 2.53
N ASP A 128 1.53 -10.16 2.91
CA ASP A 128 1.08 -11.27 2.06
C ASP A 128 -0.08 -12.06 2.71
N ILE A 129 -1.16 -12.28 1.95
CA ILE A 129 -2.37 -12.96 2.43
C ILE A 129 -2.17 -14.46 2.72
N TYR A 130 -1.14 -15.10 2.17
CA TYR A 130 -0.89 -16.53 2.29
C TYR A 130 -0.04 -16.85 3.51
N ASP A 131 1.07 -16.12 3.70
CA ASP A 131 1.98 -16.33 4.85
C ASP A 131 1.64 -15.48 6.09
N LYS A 132 0.76 -14.47 5.94
CA LYS A 132 0.31 -13.55 7.00
C LYS A 132 1.44 -12.74 7.65
N THR A 133 2.53 -12.50 6.94
CA THR A 133 3.63 -11.63 7.38
C THR A 133 3.62 -10.31 6.61
N GLY A 134 4.17 -9.28 7.24
CA GLY A 134 4.26 -7.90 6.76
C GLY A 134 3.02 -7.04 7.01
N GLY A 135 2.99 -5.85 6.43
CA GLY A 135 1.90 -4.87 6.55
C GLY A 135 2.22 -3.71 7.48
N MET A 136 1.29 -2.76 7.63
CA MET A 136 1.53 -1.50 8.37
C MET A 136 1.84 -1.76 9.85
N ASN A 137 3.13 -1.77 10.18
CA ASN A 137 3.66 -2.24 11.45
C ASN A 137 4.95 -1.50 11.87
N GLY A 138 5.46 -0.56 11.07
CA GLY A 138 6.67 0.21 11.38
C GLY A 138 7.99 -0.54 11.12
N SER A 139 7.96 -1.75 10.55
CA SER A 139 9.18 -2.51 10.21
C SER A 139 10.12 -1.75 9.28
N ILE A 140 9.60 -0.83 8.46
CA ILE A 140 10.36 -0.04 7.50
C ILE A 140 11.60 0.63 8.10
N LEU A 141 11.57 0.95 9.40
CA LEU A 141 12.68 1.54 10.14
C LEU A 141 13.90 0.62 10.25
N HIS A 142 13.67 -0.69 10.28
CA HIS A 142 14.70 -1.74 10.28
C HIS A 142 15.17 -2.11 8.86
N GLU A 143 14.61 -1.46 7.83
CA GLU A 143 14.74 -1.85 6.42
C GLU A 143 15.27 -0.74 5.51
N LEU A 144 15.61 0.44 6.06
CA LEU A 144 15.94 1.65 5.30
C LEU A 144 17.21 1.57 4.44
N ASP A 145 18.00 0.50 4.60
CA ASP A 145 19.20 0.21 3.79
C ASP A 145 18.94 -0.75 2.61
N ARG A 146 17.74 -1.33 2.51
CA ARG A 146 17.35 -2.16 1.37
C ARG A 146 17.25 -1.35 0.06
N PRO A 147 17.65 -1.90 -1.11
CA PRO A 147 17.63 -1.18 -2.39
C PRO A 147 16.29 -0.54 -2.75
N GLU A 148 15.19 -1.24 -2.51
CA GLU A 148 13.81 -0.78 -2.70
C GLU A 148 13.49 0.43 -1.81
N ASN A 149 14.02 0.49 -0.59
CA ASN A 149 13.76 1.56 0.38
C ASN A 149 14.68 2.77 0.22
N LYS A 150 15.55 2.77 -0.81
CA LYS A 150 16.50 3.85 -1.12
C LYS A 150 15.81 5.22 -1.12
N GLY A 151 16.37 6.15 -0.35
CA GLY A 151 15.87 7.53 -0.21
C GLY A 151 14.89 7.75 0.95
N LEU A 152 14.22 6.71 1.49
CA LEU A 152 13.21 6.87 2.56
C LEU A 152 13.78 7.39 3.89
N LYS A 153 15.10 7.27 4.12
CA LYS A 153 15.80 7.92 5.25
C LYS A 153 15.56 9.43 5.35
N LYS A 154 15.19 10.12 4.26
CA LYS A 154 14.77 11.53 4.28
C LYS A 154 13.30 11.71 4.68
N SER A 155 12.43 10.80 4.26
CA SER A 155 11.00 10.80 4.60
C SER A 155 10.75 10.51 6.07
N VAL A 156 11.47 9.53 6.65
CA VAL A 156 11.35 9.13 8.07
C VAL A 156 11.59 10.31 9.03
N LYS A 157 12.44 11.28 8.64
CA LYS A 157 12.72 12.49 9.43
C LYS A 157 11.50 13.42 9.62
N ILE A 158 10.37 13.13 8.98
CA ILE A 158 9.13 13.89 9.13
C ILE A 158 8.32 13.34 10.31
N PRO A 159 7.86 12.06 10.31
CA PRO A 159 7.28 11.47 11.52
C PRO A 159 8.25 11.45 12.70
N GLU A 160 9.56 11.25 12.52
CA GLU A 160 10.55 11.33 13.60
C GLU A 160 10.50 12.65 14.39
N LYS A 161 10.37 13.78 13.67
CA LYS A 161 10.28 15.10 14.32
C LYS A 161 8.96 15.29 15.05
N ALA A 162 7.84 14.92 14.43
CA ALA A 162 6.54 14.97 15.09
C ALA A 162 6.53 14.08 16.35
N LYS A 163 7.05 12.85 16.24
CA LYS A 163 7.17 11.87 17.34
C LYS A 163 7.89 12.46 18.54
N SER A 164 9.00 13.18 18.32
CA SER A 164 9.78 13.80 19.40
C SER A 164 9.00 14.83 20.24
N GLN A 165 7.91 15.38 19.71
CA GLN A 165 7.01 16.27 20.46
C GLN A 165 5.86 15.50 21.10
N ILE A 166 5.27 14.55 20.36
CA ILE A 166 4.11 13.75 20.82
C ILE A 166 4.50 12.83 21.99
N ASP A 167 5.65 12.15 21.92
CA ASP A 167 6.13 11.21 22.95
C ASP A 167 6.40 11.87 24.32
N ILE A 168 6.50 13.21 24.37
CA ILE A 168 6.57 13.97 25.64
C ILE A 168 5.23 13.89 26.39
N LEU A 169 4.12 13.78 25.66
CA LEU A 169 2.76 13.73 26.20
C LEU A 169 2.31 12.28 26.42
N TYR A 170 2.47 11.42 25.41
CA TYR A 170 2.11 10.00 25.44
C TYR A 170 2.83 9.22 24.34
N PRO A 171 3.21 7.94 24.57
CA PRO A 171 3.95 7.16 23.59
C PRO A 171 3.07 6.70 22.42
N VAL A 172 3.37 7.17 21.21
CA VAL A 172 2.75 6.68 19.96
C VAL A 172 3.55 5.56 19.30
N SER A 173 2.90 4.64 18.59
CA SER A 173 3.61 3.67 17.75
C SER A 173 4.12 4.36 16.47
N TRP A 174 5.22 3.89 15.92
CA TRP A 174 5.69 4.30 14.60
C TRP A 174 4.73 3.91 13.50
N ALA A 175 4.12 2.73 13.58
CA ALA A 175 3.10 2.25 12.65
C ALA A 175 1.90 3.22 12.56
N ASP A 176 1.36 3.66 13.71
CA ASP A 176 0.29 4.65 13.74
C ASP A 176 0.76 5.99 13.17
N LEU A 177 1.96 6.46 13.54
CA LEU A 177 2.46 7.76 13.11
C LEU A 177 2.80 7.83 11.62
N ILE A 178 3.31 6.74 11.04
CA ILE A 178 3.55 6.61 9.60
C ILE A 178 2.20 6.63 8.86
N ALA A 179 1.21 5.85 9.31
CA ALA A 179 -0.12 5.83 8.71
C ALA A 179 -0.83 7.20 8.75
N VAL A 180 -0.76 7.94 9.87
CA VAL A 180 -1.30 9.31 9.97
C VAL A 180 -0.51 10.29 9.08
N ALA A 181 0.82 10.15 9.02
CA ALA A 181 1.65 11.05 8.20
C ALA A 181 1.37 10.95 6.69
N GLY A 182 1.02 9.78 6.17
CA GLY A 182 0.56 9.66 4.78
C GLY A 182 -0.83 10.24 4.55
N ALA A 183 -1.76 10.09 5.49
CA ALA A 183 -3.09 10.73 5.42
C ALA A 183 -2.96 12.26 5.36
N GLU A 184 -2.08 12.85 6.18
CA GLU A 184 -1.79 14.28 6.12
C GLU A 184 -1.02 14.68 4.87
N ALA A 185 -0.20 13.80 4.29
CA ALA A 185 0.47 14.04 3.01
C ALA A 185 -0.54 14.18 1.85
N VAL A 186 -1.64 13.42 1.86
CA VAL A 186 -2.76 13.63 0.93
C VAL A 186 -3.47 14.96 1.22
N SER A 187 -3.86 15.17 2.48
CA SER A 187 -4.67 16.32 2.90
C SER A 187 -3.97 17.67 2.65
N VAL A 188 -2.66 17.78 2.95
CA VAL A 188 -1.89 19.03 2.73
C VAL A 188 -1.73 19.37 1.24
N CYS A 189 -1.77 18.35 0.38
CA CYS A 189 -1.74 18.48 -1.07
C CYS A 189 -3.13 18.71 -1.70
N GLY A 190 -4.21 18.77 -0.91
CA GLY A 190 -5.56 19.09 -1.39
C GLY A 190 -6.42 17.86 -1.75
N GLY A 191 -5.95 16.65 -1.46
CA GLY A 191 -6.72 15.42 -1.63
C GLY A 191 -7.73 15.18 -0.49
N PRO A 192 -8.38 14.01 -0.46
CA PRO A 192 -9.37 13.67 0.55
C PRO A 192 -8.80 13.65 1.97
N LYS A 193 -9.66 13.95 2.96
CA LYS A 193 -9.36 13.67 4.37
C LYS A 193 -9.55 12.17 4.62
N ILE A 194 -8.50 11.49 5.04
CA ILE A 194 -8.52 10.05 5.28
C ILE A 194 -8.54 9.80 6.81
N PRO A 195 -9.58 9.17 7.38
CA PRO A 195 -9.56 8.74 8.77
C PRO A 195 -8.60 7.57 8.96
N VAL A 196 -7.78 7.61 10.01
CA VAL A 196 -6.83 6.54 10.37
C VAL A 196 -7.16 6.05 11.77
N GLN A 197 -7.45 4.75 11.91
CA GLN A 197 -7.56 4.10 13.22
C GLN A 197 -6.20 4.06 13.89
N LEU A 198 -6.11 4.34 15.19
CA LEU A 198 -4.90 4.18 16.01
C LEU A 198 -4.88 2.86 16.78
N GLY A 199 -3.75 2.53 17.40
CA GLY A 199 -3.58 1.38 18.27
C GLY A 199 -2.69 0.29 17.70
N ARG A 200 -1.98 0.55 16.59
CA ARG A 200 -1.03 -0.42 16.01
C ARG A 200 0.12 -0.71 16.98
N ILE A 201 0.66 -1.91 16.85
CA ILE A 201 1.83 -2.40 17.59
C ILE A 201 3.02 -2.38 16.62
N ASP A 202 4.10 -1.73 17.03
CA ASP A 202 5.34 -1.69 16.25
C ASP A 202 6.01 -3.07 16.15
N SER A 203 6.58 -3.37 14.98
CA SER A 203 7.49 -4.49 14.81
C SER A 203 8.88 -4.16 15.36
N MET A 204 9.47 -5.15 16.03
CA MET A 204 10.85 -5.10 16.52
C MET A 204 11.88 -5.61 15.48
N LEU A 205 11.41 -6.03 14.30
CA LEU A 205 12.22 -6.65 13.25
C LEU A 205 11.79 -6.15 11.86
N ALA A 206 12.70 -6.28 10.89
CA ALA A 206 12.39 -6.11 9.48
C ALA A 206 11.40 -7.17 8.96
N ASP A 207 10.52 -6.78 8.04
CA ASP A 207 9.65 -7.69 7.30
C ASP A 207 10.44 -8.52 6.27
N PRO A 208 9.87 -9.59 5.70
CA PRO A 208 10.51 -10.36 4.62
C PRO A 208 10.80 -9.52 3.37
N GLU A 209 11.93 -9.80 2.72
CA GLU A 209 12.34 -9.16 1.47
C GLU A 209 11.48 -9.59 0.27
N GLN A 210 11.60 -8.87 -0.85
CA GLN A 210 11.00 -9.23 -2.14
C GLN A 210 9.46 -9.29 -2.15
N LYS A 211 8.81 -8.49 -1.31
CA LYS A 211 7.34 -8.38 -1.23
C LYS A 211 6.74 -7.16 -1.91
N LEU A 212 7.52 -6.09 -2.12
CA LEU A 212 7.08 -4.90 -2.85
C LEU A 212 7.12 -5.12 -4.37
N PRO A 213 6.20 -4.53 -5.15
CA PRO A 213 6.21 -4.59 -6.61
C PRO A 213 7.40 -3.80 -7.20
N GLU A 214 8.03 -4.32 -8.24
CA GLU A 214 9.10 -3.61 -8.96
C GLU A 214 8.54 -2.54 -9.91
N GLU A 215 9.26 -1.42 -10.08
CA GLU A 215 8.90 -0.34 -11.01
C GLU A 215 8.91 -0.78 -12.51
N SER A 216 9.42 -1.97 -12.79
CA SER A 216 9.59 -2.64 -14.09
C SER A 216 8.44 -3.57 -14.49
N LEU A 217 7.54 -3.93 -13.57
CA LEU A 217 6.48 -4.91 -13.81
C LEU A 217 5.47 -4.45 -14.87
N ASP A 218 4.93 -5.40 -15.61
CA ASP A 218 3.75 -5.20 -16.45
C ASP A 218 2.44 -5.21 -15.63
N ALA A 219 1.31 -4.91 -16.26
CA ALA A 219 0.01 -4.88 -15.59
C ALA A 219 -0.38 -6.24 -14.97
N ALA A 220 0.00 -7.35 -15.59
CA ALA A 220 -0.28 -8.69 -15.07
C ALA A 220 0.51 -8.98 -13.79
N GLY A 221 1.80 -8.64 -13.77
CA GLY A 221 2.67 -8.73 -12.58
C GLY A 221 2.20 -7.80 -11.46
N LEU A 222 1.83 -6.56 -11.77
CA LEU A 222 1.26 -5.62 -10.79
C LEU A 222 -0.04 -6.15 -10.18
N LYS A 223 -0.97 -6.66 -11.00
CA LYS A 223 -2.22 -7.28 -10.55
C LYS A 223 -1.93 -8.51 -9.67
N GLN A 224 -0.96 -9.35 -10.02
CA GLN A 224 -0.56 -10.50 -9.19
C GLN A 224 0.03 -10.07 -7.84
N CYS A 225 0.89 -9.05 -7.81
CA CYS A 225 1.43 -8.49 -6.56
C CYS A 225 0.31 -7.95 -5.66
N PHE A 226 -0.59 -7.11 -6.17
CA PHE A 226 -1.68 -6.54 -5.38
C PHE A 226 -2.69 -7.61 -4.95
N GLN A 227 -2.98 -8.62 -5.77
CA GLN A 227 -3.81 -9.75 -5.35
C GLN A 227 -3.19 -10.55 -4.18
N ARG A 228 -1.86 -10.71 -4.14
CA ARG A 228 -1.14 -11.31 -2.99
C ARG A 228 -1.24 -10.47 -1.71
N THR A 229 -1.40 -9.16 -1.82
CA THR A 229 -1.63 -8.28 -0.65
C THR A 229 -3.12 -8.15 -0.29
N GLY A 230 -4.02 -8.73 -1.10
CA GLY A 230 -5.48 -8.73 -0.88
C GLY A 230 -6.24 -7.62 -1.62
N PHE A 231 -5.63 -6.98 -2.61
CA PHE A 231 -6.16 -5.85 -3.36
C PHE A 231 -6.66 -6.25 -4.75
N SER A 232 -7.75 -5.62 -5.16
CA SER A 232 -8.35 -5.73 -6.49
C SER A 232 -7.67 -4.82 -7.51
N THR A 233 -7.97 -5.01 -8.79
CA THR A 233 -7.49 -4.14 -9.88
C THR A 233 -7.93 -2.68 -9.71
N GLN A 234 -9.15 -2.44 -9.19
CA GLN A 234 -9.65 -1.10 -8.87
C GLN A 234 -8.76 -0.43 -7.83
N GLU A 235 -8.47 -1.12 -6.71
CA GLU A 235 -7.68 -0.56 -5.62
C GLU A 235 -6.19 -0.41 -5.98
N LEU A 236 -5.65 -1.27 -6.84
CA LEU A 236 -4.35 -1.08 -7.49
C LEU A 236 -4.32 0.25 -8.24
N VAL A 237 -5.24 0.45 -9.19
CA VAL A 237 -5.27 1.66 -10.03
C VAL A 237 -5.52 2.92 -9.18
N ALA A 238 -6.39 2.84 -8.17
CA ALA A 238 -6.62 3.93 -7.24
C ALA A 238 -5.31 4.29 -6.51
N LEU A 239 -4.64 3.33 -5.86
CA LEU A 239 -3.39 3.57 -5.12
C LEU A 239 -2.25 4.07 -6.01
N SER A 240 -2.15 3.62 -7.26
CA SER A 240 -1.19 4.17 -8.25
C SER A 240 -1.39 5.67 -8.51
N GLY A 241 -2.60 6.20 -8.31
CA GLY A 241 -2.90 7.63 -8.34
C GLY A 241 -2.06 8.49 -7.38
N ALA A 242 -1.43 7.91 -6.35
CA ALA A 242 -0.46 8.60 -5.50
C ALA A 242 0.74 9.19 -6.30
N HIS A 243 1.05 8.64 -7.48
CA HIS A 243 2.10 9.15 -8.38
C HIS A 243 1.76 10.51 -9.03
N THR A 244 0.56 11.05 -8.82
CA THR A 244 0.25 12.47 -9.11
C THR A 244 1.12 13.43 -8.27
N LEU A 245 1.65 12.97 -7.12
CA LEU A 245 2.59 13.72 -6.30
C LEU A 245 4.05 13.36 -6.59
N GLY A 246 4.92 14.37 -6.53
CA GLY A 246 6.36 14.23 -6.71
C GLY A 246 6.82 14.17 -8.17
N SER A 247 8.09 13.82 -8.36
CA SER A 247 8.82 14.08 -9.62
C SER A 247 8.65 13.00 -10.70
N LYS A 248 7.51 12.31 -10.78
CA LYS A 248 7.23 11.29 -11.82
C LYS A 248 6.73 11.89 -13.14
N GLY A 249 6.49 13.21 -13.19
CA GLY A 249 6.10 13.95 -14.40
C GLY A 249 4.59 14.12 -14.60
N PHE A 250 3.77 13.68 -13.65
CA PHE A 250 2.32 13.85 -13.66
C PHE A 250 1.92 15.18 -13.01
N GLY A 251 1.30 16.07 -13.78
CA GLY A 251 0.65 17.28 -13.28
C GLY A 251 1.54 18.20 -12.45
N ASN A 252 0.97 18.76 -11.37
CA ASN A 252 1.72 19.55 -10.39
C ASN A 252 2.19 18.62 -9.26
N PRO A 253 3.51 18.50 -8.99
CA PRO A 253 4.08 17.54 -8.04
C PRO A 253 3.68 17.78 -6.57
N THR A 254 2.89 18.81 -6.28
CA THR A 254 2.44 19.21 -4.94
C THR A 254 0.92 19.36 -4.79
N ILE A 255 0.15 18.98 -5.81
CA ILE A 255 -1.32 18.96 -5.80
C ILE A 255 -1.78 17.52 -5.96
N PHE A 256 -2.61 17.04 -5.04
CA PHE A 256 -3.22 15.71 -5.14
C PHE A 256 -4.52 15.85 -5.92
N ASP A 257 -4.50 15.53 -7.20
CA ASP A 257 -5.62 15.62 -8.14
C ASP A 257 -5.60 14.43 -9.12
N ASN A 258 -6.53 14.39 -10.08
CA ASN A 258 -6.62 13.29 -11.05
C ASN A 258 -5.71 13.44 -12.31
N SER A 259 -4.70 14.32 -12.28
CA SER A 259 -3.78 14.54 -13.41
C SER A 259 -3.02 13.28 -13.81
N TYR A 260 -2.68 12.40 -12.86
CA TYR A 260 -2.07 11.10 -13.12
C TYR A 260 -2.83 10.30 -14.20
N PHE A 261 -4.14 10.13 -14.03
CA PHE A 261 -4.98 9.33 -14.93
C PHE A 261 -5.19 10.02 -16.28
N LYS A 262 -5.36 11.35 -16.30
CA LYS A 262 -5.49 12.13 -17.54
C LYS A 262 -4.24 12.00 -18.41
N ILE A 263 -3.07 12.25 -17.83
CA ILE A 263 -1.78 12.20 -18.52
C ILE A 263 -1.42 10.76 -18.92
N LEU A 264 -1.83 9.75 -18.17
CA LEU A 264 -1.68 8.35 -18.59
C LEU A 264 -2.42 8.04 -19.91
N LEU A 265 -3.59 8.63 -20.13
CA LEU A 265 -4.34 8.45 -21.39
C LEU A 265 -3.75 9.28 -22.56
N GLU A 266 -2.98 10.33 -22.26
CA GLU A 266 -2.36 11.23 -23.26
C GLU A 266 -1.03 10.66 -23.81
N LYS A 267 -1.11 9.63 -24.65
CA LYS A 267 0.03 9.13 -25.43
C LYS A 267 0.44 10.16 -26.52
N PRO A 268 1.74 10.42 -26.78
CA PRO A 268 2.93 9.81 -26.17
C PRO A 268 3.47 10.58 -24.94
N TRP A 269 3.96 9.83 -23.96
CA TRP A 269 4.46 10.33 -22.66
C TRP A 269 5.86 10.97 -22.71
N LEU A 270 6.06 11.96 -23.57
CA LEU A 270 7.31 12.70 -23.69
C LEU A 270 7.41 13.76 -22.58
N SER A 271 8.52 13.79 -21.83
CA SER A 271 8.75 14.88 -20.88
C SER A 271 9.40 16.11 -21.54
N SER A 272 9.21 17.27 -20.93
CA SER A 272 9.89 18.51 -21.31
C SER A 272 11.40 18.51 -21.04
N ALA A 273 11.93 17.50 -20.32
CA ALA A 273 13.36 17.32 -20.09
C ALA A 273 14.11 16.67 -21.28
N GLY A 274 13.40 16.40 -22.39
CA GLY A 274 13.98 15.92 -23.65
C GLY A 274 13.69 14.44 -23.94
N MET A 275 14.14 14.00 -25.12
CA MET A 275 13.86 12.68 -25.72
C MET A 275 14.33 11.46 -24.89
N SER A 276 15.04 11.66 -23.79
CA SER A 276 15.59 10.62 -22.90
C SER A 276 14.80 10.43 -21.60
N ALA A 277 13.82 11.28 -21.29
CA ALA A 277 13.01 11.18 -20.08
C ALA A 277 11.52 11.06 -20.47
N MET A 278 10.90 9.94 -20.08
CA MET A 278 9.48 9.68 -20.23
C MET A 278 8.72 10.06 -18.96
N ILE A 279 7.45 10.43 -19.10
CA ILE A 279 6.54 10.59 -17.95
C ILE A 279 6.19 9.18 -17.40
N GLY A 280 6.14 9.08 -16.07
CA GLY A 280 5.81 7.86 -15.35
C GLY A 280 6.90 6.79 -15.34
N LEU A 281 6.66 5.75 -14.55
CA LEU A 281 7.42 4.51 -14.54
C LEU A 281 7.04 3.58 -15.70
N PRO A 282 7.86 2.56 -16.00
CA PRO A 282 7.43 1.44 -16.83
C PRO A 282 6.12 0.82 -16.33
N SER A 283 6.00 0.60 -15.02
CA SER A 283 4.78 0.09 -14.38
C SER A 283 3.55 1.00 -14.59
N ASP A 284 3.70 2.33 -14.45
CA ASP A 284 2.61 3.28 -14.70
C ASP A 284 2.09 3.16 -16.14
N ARG A 285 3.01 3.09 -17.11
CA ARG A 285 2.65 2.95 -18.53
C ARG A 285 2.07 1.58 -18.86
N ALA A 286 2.47 0.53 -18.16
CA ALA A 286 1.90 -0.80 -18.37
C ALA A 286 0.42 -0.88 -18.00
N LEU A 287 -0.05 -0.10 -17.02
CA LEU A 287 -1.46 -0.11 -16.59
C LEU A 287 -2.44 0.31 -17.69
N VAL A 288 -2.04 1.15 -18.66
CA VAL A 288 -2.90 1.53 -19.79
C VAL A 288 -2.87 0.55 -20.97
N GLU A 289 -2.16 -0.57 -20.84
CA GLU A 289 -2.15 -1.66 -21.83
C GLU A 289 -2.99 -2.87 -21.35
N ASP A 290 -3.60 -2.81 -20.16
CA ASP A 290 -4.59 -3.77 -19.64
C ASP A 290 -6.00 -3.15 -19.64
N ASP A 291 -6.98 -3.84 -20.22
CA ASP A 291 -8.34 -3.33 -20.42
C ASP A 291 -9.08 -3.02 -19.11
N GLU A 292 -8.85 -3.82 -18.07
CA GLU A 292 -9.50 -3.67 -16.76
C GLU A 292 -8.91 -2.47 -16.02
N CYS A 293 -7.58 -2.33 -16.03
CA CYS A 293 -6.89 -1.16 -15.52
C CYS A 293 -7.32 0.11 -16.27
N THR A 294 -7.33 0.07 -17.61
CA THR A 294 -7.73 1.19 -18.48
C THR A 294 -9.18 1.63 -18.22
N THR A 295 -10.08 0.69 -17.90
CA THR A 295 -11.46 0.99 -17.49
C THR A 295 -11.51 1.85 -16.21
N TRP A 296 -10.69 1.54 -15.21
CA TRP A 296 -10.61 2.33 -13.97
C TRP A 296 -9.87 3.66 -14.16
N ILE A 297 -8.76 3.66 -14.90
CA ILE A 297 -8.03 4.90 -15.29
C ILE A 297 -8.98 5.88 -15.98
N SER A 298 -9.79 5.39 -16.92
CA SER A 298 -10.77 6.23 -17.64
C SER A 298 -11.84 6.80 -16.72
N LYS A 299 -12.33 6.05 -15.73
CA LYS A 299 -13.28 6.57 -14.73
C LYS A 299 -12.62 7.69 -13.91
N TYR A 300 -11.45 7.45 -13.34
CA TYR A 300 -10.75 8.41 -12.49
C TYR A 300 -10.26 9.66 -13.23
N ALA A 301 -9.91 9.55 -14.51
CA ALA A 301 -9.58 10.70 -15.36
C ALA A 301 -10.80 11.63 -15.57
N ASN A 302 -12.00 11.07 -15.66
CA ASN A 302 -13.24 11.82 -15.85
C ASN A 302 -13.87 12.29 -14.53
N ASP A 303 -13.69 11.56 -13.42
CA ASP A 303 -14.25 11.88 -12.11
C ASP A 303 -13.19 11.84 -11.01
N GLN A 304 -12.77 13.04 -10.56
CA GLN A 304 -11.83 13.21 -9.46
C GLN A 304 -12.44 12.86 -8.10
N ASN A 305 -13.75 13.04 -7.91
CA ASN A 305 -14.39 12.73 -6.63
C ASN A 305 -14.44 11.22 -6.43
N LEU A 306 -14.80 10.46 -7.48
CA LEU A 306 -14.72 8.99 -7.48
C LEU A 306 -13.30 8.50 -7.19
N PHE A 307 -12.28 9.11 -7.81
CA PHE A 307 -10.88 8.83 -7.48
C PHE A 307 -10.57 9.09 -6.00
N PHE A 308 -11.01 10.23 -5.45
CA PHE A 308 -10.75 10.59 -4.06
C PHE A 308 -11.46 9.65 -3.07
N GLU A 309 -12.68 9.19 -3.35
CA GLU A 309 -13.37 8.22 -2.51
C GLU A 309 -12.68 6.86 -2.54
N ASP A 310 -12.41 6.32 -3.73
CA ASP A 310 -11.76 5.03 -3.90
C ASP A 310 -10.32 5.03 -3.36
N PHE A 311 -9.55 6.11 -3.55
CA PHE A 311 -8.22 6.26 -2.96
C PHE A 311 -8.26 6.25 -1.44
N LYS A 312 -9.20 7.01 -0.84
CA LYS A 312 -9.39 7.07 0.61
C LYS A 312 -9.71 5.69 1.17
N ASP A 313 -10.61 4.93 0.54
CA ASP A 313 -10.97 3.59 1.00
C ASP A 313 -9.85 2.55 0.79
N ALA A 314 -9.16 2.58 -0.36
CA ALA A 314 -8.00 1.74 -0.61
C ALA A 314 -6.82 2.06 0.31
N TYR A 315 -6.61 3.32 0.67
CA TYR A 315 -5.59 3.75 1.65
C TYR A 315 -5.93 3.23 3.05
N ILE A 316 -7.19 3.36 3.51
CA ILE A 316 -7.65 2.83 4.81
C ILE A 316 -7.39 1.32 4.87
N LYS A 317 -7.74 0.59 3.80
CA LYS A 317 -7.43 -0.83 3.68
C LYS A 317 -5.93 -1.09 3.77
N LEU A 318 -5.10 -0.34 3.03
CA LEU A 318 -3.63 -0.48 3.03
C LEU A 318 -3.04 -0.33 4.43
N VAL A 319 -3.37 0.75 5.15
CA VAL A 319 -2.81 1.00 6.49
C VAL A 319 -3.41 0.14 7.60
N ASN A 320 -4.46 -0.64 7.32
CA ASN A 320 -5.03 -1.61 8.26
C ASN A 320 -4.66 -3.06 7.93
N THR A 321 -4.06 -3.30 6.76
CA THR A 321 -3.69 -4.63 6.27
C THR A 321 -2.37 -5.08 6.90
N GLY A 322 -2.35 -6.31 7.43
CA GLY A 322 -1.23 -6.88 8.21
C GLY A 322 -1.00 -6.26 9.59
N ALA A 323 -1.60 -5.11 9.88
CA ALA A 323 -1.47 -4.40 11.15
C ALA A 323 -1.92 -5.26 12.35
N ARG A 324 -1.10 -5.24 13.41
CA ARG A 324 -1.42 -5.84 14.71
C ARG A 324 -1.86 -4.74 15.67
N TRP A 325 -2.93 -4.99 16.42
CA TRP A 325 -3.57 -3.98 17.27
C TRP A 325 -3.39 -4.32 18.75
N ARG A 326 -3.23 -3.28 19.59
CA ARG A 326 -3.38 -3.41 21.05
C ARG A 326 -4.80 -3.87 21.35
N SER A 327 -4.95 -4.84 22.26
CA SER A 327 -6.26 -5.25 22.76
C SER A 327 -6.89 -4.10 23.55
N ILE A 328 -8.16 -3.82 23.27
CA ILE A 328 -8.99 -2.83 23.96
C ILE A 328 -9.58 -3.47 25.22
#